data_AF-A0A2H0WSU9-F1
#
_entry.id   AF-A0A2H0WSU9-F1
#
_cell.length_a   1.000
_cell.length_b   1.000
_cell.length_c   1.000
_cell.angle_alpha   90.00
_cell.angle_beta   90.00
_cell.angle_gamma   90.00
#
_symmetry.space_group_name_H-M   'P 1'
#
loop_
_entity.id
_entity.type
_entity.pdbx_description
1 polymer ?
#
loop_
_entity_poly.entity_id
_entity_poly.type
_entity_poly.pdbx_seq_one_letter_code
_entity_poly.pdbx_strand_id
1 'polypeptide(L)'
;MEQTLVVLKPDAVQRGLIGEIIKRFERVGLKMVACKLILASQELANKHYPVERKEFITGMGQKTLDNYKSLNIDPKKELGTTDSYEIGLMIQKWLVQFISSGPA
;
A
#
# COMPACT_ATOMS: atom_id res chain seq x y z
N MET A 1 24.21 -1.18 -10.95
CA MET A 1 23.60 -2.06 -9.93
C MET A 1 22.30 -1.41 -9.49
N GLU A 2 21.18 -2.10 -9.59
CA GLU A 2 19.85 -1.57 -9.24
C GLU A 2 19.43 -2.02 -7.84
N GLN A 3 18.55 -1.24 -7.20
CA GLN A 3 18.02 -1.51 -5.87
C GLN A 3 16.53 -1.18 -5.85
N THR A 4 15.74 -2.00 -5.15
CA THR A 4 14.32 -1.76 -4.94
C THR A 4 13.97 -1.90 -3.47
N LEU A 5 12.97 -1.15 -3.01
CA LEU A 5 12.41 -1.25 -1.67
C LEU A 5 11.25 -2.26 -1.70
N VAL A 6 11.26 -3.19 -0.74
CA VAL A 6 10.13 -4.07 -0.45
C VAL A 6 9.70 -3.81 0.99
N VAL A 7 8.41 -3.59 1.20
CA VAL A 7 7.83 -3.36 2.54
C VAL A 7 6.90 -4.51 2.88
N LEU A 8 7.14 -5.14 4.02
CA LEU A 8 6.29 -6.19 4.56
C LEU A 8 5.30 -5.51 5.51
N LYS A 9 4.04 -5.40 5.09
CA LYS A 9 3.01 -4.70 5.87
C LYS A 9 2.74 -5.40 7.22
N PRO A 10 2.09 -4.73 8.18
CA PRO A 10 1.92 -5.26 9.54
C PRO A 10 1.28 -6.65 9.62
N ASP A 11 0.37 -6.97 8.70
CA ASP A 11 -0.26 -8.29 8.62
C ASP A 11 0.74 -9.40 8.24
N ALA A 12 1.70 -9.13 7.36
CA ALA A 12 2.75 -10.10 7.00
C ALA A 12 3.69 -10.37 8.19
N VAL A 13 4.01 -9.33 8.95
CA VAL A 13 4.82 -9.44 10.17
C VAL A 13 4.07 -10.23 11.25
N GLN A 14 2.82 -9.87 11.53
CA GLN A 14 1.98 -10.53 12.54
C GLN A 14 1.76 -12.02 12.24
N ARG A 15 1.70 -12.38 10.95
CA ARG A 15 1.56 -13.77 10.51
C ARG A 15 2.88 -14.55 10.43
N GLY A 16 4.01 -13.93 10.80
CA GLY A 16 5.32 -14.58 10.79
C GLY A 16 5.87 -14.89 9.38
N LEU A 17 5.45 -14.13 8.36
CA LEU A 17 5.79 -14.42 6.96
C LEU A 17 7.15 -13.87 6.50
N ILE A 18 7.88 -13.15 7.37
CA ILE A 18 9.15 -12.48 7.02
C ILE A 18 10.15 -13.46 6.41
N GLY A 19 10.43 -14.58 7.09
CA GLY A 19 11.42 -15.55 6.63
C GLY A 19 11.03 -16.23 5.30
N GLU A 20 9.75 -16.54 5.13
CA GLU A 20 9.24 -17.15 3.89
C GLU A 20 9.35 -16.19 2.69
N ILE A 21 9.08 -14.90 2.90
CA ILE A 21 9.20 -13.87 1.86
C ILE A 21 10.67 -13.66 1.49
N ILE A 22 11.57 -13.50 2.47
CA ILE A 22 13.02 -13.34 2.23
C ILE A 22 13.57 -14.52 1.43
N LYS A 23 13.22 -15.74 1.83
CA LYS A 23 13.63 -16.98 1.17
C LYS A 23 13.28 -17.00 -0.33
N ARG A 24 12.15 -16.41 -0.73
CA ARG A 24 11.75 -16.32 -2.15
C ARG A 24 12.68 -15.41 -2.94
N PHE A 25 13.06 -14.26 -2.38
CA PHE A 25 13.97 -13.32 -3.03
C PHE A 25 15.39 -13.89 -3.15
N GLU A 26 15.89 -14.52 -2.09
CA GLU A 26 17.22 -15.14 -2.11
C GLU A 26 17.30 -16.30 -3.11
N ARG A 27 16.24 -17.11 -3.24
CA ARG A 27 16.17 -18.23 -4.20
C ARG A 27 16.27 -17.81 -5.66
N VAL A 28 15.79 -16.61 -6.00
CA VAL A 28 15.92 -16.06 -7.37
C VAL A 28 17.22 -15.27 -7.56
N GLY A 29 18.13 -15.29 -6.57
CA GLY A 29 19.45 -14.67 -6.64
C GLY A 29 19.50 -13.20 -6.25
N LEU A 30 18.40 -12.61 -5.72
CA LEU A 30 18.43 -11.25 -5.22
C LEU A 30 19.17 -11.20 -3.88
N LYS A 31 20.01 -10.17 -3.70
CA LYS A 31 20.77 -9.94 -2.49
C LYS A 31 20.04 -8.93 -1.60
N MET A 32 19.77 -9.28 -0.35
CA MET A 32 19.38 -8.30 0.66
C MET A 32 20.56 -7.41 1.02
N VAL A 33 20.41 -6.10 0.83
CA VAL A 33 21.46 -5.10 1.12
C VAL A 33 21.19 -4.30 2.39
N ALA A 34 19.93 -4.25 2.85
CA ALA A 34 19.51 -3.61 4.09
C ALA A 34 18.18 -4.22 4.55
N CYS A 35 17.94 -4.21 5.86
CA CYS A 35 16.66 -4.61 6.46
C CYS A 35 16.47 -3.84 7.78
N LYS A 36 15.24 -3.40 8.07
CA LYS A 36 14.88 -2.74 9.33
C LYS A 36 13.40 -2.98 9.62
N LEU A 37 13.11 -3.44 10.84
CA LEU A 37 11.74 -3.49 11.35
C LEU A 37 11.45 -2.16 12.07
N ILE A 38 10.37 -1.48 11.69
CA ILE A 38 9.99 -0.20 12.29
C ILE A 38 8.49 -0.14 12.59
N LEU A 39 8.12 0.68 13.58
CA LEU A 39 6.75 1.17 13.70
C LEU A 39 6.68 2.52 12.96
N ALA A 40 6.07 2.54 11.78
CA ALA A 40 6.06 3.73 10.93
C ALA A 40 5.17 4.83 11.54
N SER A 41 5.73 6.03 11.76
CA SER A 41 4.93 7.19 12.16
C SER A 41 3.98 7.59 11.04
N GLN A 42 2.86 8.24 11.38
CA GLN A 42 1.95 8.77 10.36
C GLN A 42 2.64 9.77 9.43
N GLU A 43 3.59 10.56 9.94
CA GLU A 43 4.38 11.48 9.11
C GLU A 43 5.18 10.73 8.04
N LEU A 44 5.87 9.66 8.43
CA LEU A 44 6.64 8.84 7.48
C LEU A 44 5.72 8.13 6.48
N ALA A 45 4.58 7.62 6.93
CA ALA A 45 3.59 6.99 6.06
C ALA A 45 3.00 7.96 5.04
N ASN A 46 2.71 9.20 5.44
CA ASN A 46 2.26 10.25 4.51
C ASN A 46 3.35 10.63 3.50
N LYS A 47 4.62 10.68 3.91
CA LYS A 47 5.75 10.86 2.98
C LYS A 47 5.87 9.71 1.97
N HIS A 48 5.55 8.48 2.39
CA HIS A 48 5.57 7.31 1.51
C HIS A 48 4.39 7.31 0.50
N TYR A 49 3.21 7.76 0.93
CA TYR A 49 2.01 7.94 0.09
C TYR A 49 1.61 9.42 -0.03
N PRO A 50 2.39 10.25 -0.76
CA PRO A 50 2.18 11.70 -0.82
C PRO A 50 0.90 12.05 -1.57
N VAL A 51 0.05 12.87 -0.94
CA VAL A 51 -1.22 13.34 -1.49
C VAL A 51 -1.03 14.37 -2.61
N GLU A 52 0.12 15.03 -2.64
CA GLU A 52 0.49 16.05 -3.63
C GLU A 52 0.65 15.44 -5.03
N ARG A 53 0.90 14.12 -5.13
CA ARG A 53 0.95 13.39 -6.40
C ARG A 53 -0.46 13.08 -6.90
N LYS A 54 -1.16 14.10 -7.40
CA LYS A 54 -2.56 13.99 -7.86
C LYS A 54 -2.80 12.85 -8.86
N GLU A 55 -1.90 12.63 -9.81
CA GLU A 55 -2.01 11.53 -10.78
C GLU A 55 -2.01 10.16 -10.10
N PHE A 56 -1.16 9.96 -9.08
CA PHE A 56 -1.09 8.74 -8.30
C PHE A 56 -2.38 8.53 -7.48
N ILE A 57 -2.87 9.58 -6.82
CA ILE A 57 -4.12 9.53 -6.04
C ILE A 57 -5.31 9.20 -6.93
N THR A 58 -5.46 9.94 -8.04
CA THR A 58 -6.54 9.72 -9.01
C THR A 58 -6.47 8.31 -9.60
N GLY A 59 -5.27 7.83 -9.94
CA GLY A 59 -5.07 6.47 -10.46
C GLY A 59 -5.45 5.37 -9.48
N MET A 60 -5.28 5.56 -8.17
CA MET A 60 -5.77 4.60 -7.17
C MET A 60 -7.29 4.53 -7.16
N GLY A 61 -7.98 5.67 -7.16
CA GLY A 61 -9.44 5.67 -7.19
C GLY A 61 -10.01 5.14 -8.50
N GLN A 62 -9.37 5.42 -9.64
CA GLN A 62 -9.77 4.85 -10.93
C GLN A 62 -9.70 3.32 -10.92
N LYS A 63 -8.63 2.73 -10.38
CA LYS A 63 -8.53 1.27 -10.24
C LYS A 63 -9.65 0.68 -9.39
N THR A 64 -10.05 1.38 -8.33
CA THR A 64 -11.19 0.97 -7.50
C THR A 64 -12.49 1.02 -8.29
N LEU A 65 -12.74 2.09 -9.05
CA LEU A 65 -13.92 2.20 -9.92
C LEU A 65 -13.97 1.09 -10.97
N ASP A 66 -12.83 0.80 -11.62
CA ASP A 66 -12.73 -0.26 -12.62
C ASP A 66 -13.01 -1.63 -12.00
N ASN A 67 -12.51 -1.88 -10.80
CA ASN A 67 -12.77 -3.11 -10.05
C ASN A 67 -14.23 -3.21 -9.57
N TYR A 68 -14.82 -2.11 -9.12
CA TYR A 68 -16.23 -2.10 -8.70
C TYR A 68 -17.14 -2.37 -9.89
N LYS A 69 -16.80 -1.83 -11.07
CA LYS A 69 -17.51 -2.13 -12.32
C LYS A 69 -17.44 -3.62 -12.67
N SER A 70 -16.28 -4.26 -12.55
CA SER A 70 -16.14 -5.70 -12.86
C SER A 70 -16.89 -6.60 -11.87
N LEU A 71 -17.06 -6.14 -10.63
CA LEU A 71 -17.81 -6.82 -9.57
C LEU A 71 -19.29 -6.44 -9.50
N ASN A 72 -19.76 -5.55 -10.40
CA ASN A 72 -21.11 -5.01 -10.40
C ASN A 72 -21.52 -4.35 -9.06
N ILE A 73 -20.58 -3.59 -8.46
CA ILE A 73 -20.74 -2.83 -7.22
C ILE A 73 -20.97 -1.35 -7.58
N ASP A 74 -21.94 -0.70 -6.93
CA ASP A 74 -22.19 0.74 -7.09
C ASP A 74 -21.27 1.56 -6.16
N PRO A 75 -20.26 2.27 -6.69
CA PRO A 75 -19.36 3.09 -5.87
C PRO A 75 -20.07 4.23 -5.15
N LYS A 76 -21.15 4.80 -5.70
CA LYS A 76 -21.89 5.87 -5.03
C LYS A 76 -22.59 5.34 -3.77
N LYS A 77 -23.07 4.10 -3.81
CA LYS A 77 -23.69 3.44 -2.66
C LYS A 77 -22.66 3.06 -1.60
N GLU A 78 -21.52 2.50 -2.01
CA GLU A 78 -20.52 1.96 -1.07
C GLU A 78 -19.54 3.02 -0.53
N LEU A 79 -19.18 4.01 -1.35
CA LEU A 79 -18.16 5.02 -1.04
C LEU A 79 -18.73 6.44 -0.95
N GLY A 80 -20.00 6.64 -1.34
CA GLY A 80 -20.65 7.96 -1.32
C GLY A 80 -20.30 8.86 -2.51
N THR A 81 -19.38 8.46 -3.38
CA THR A 81 -18.90 9.26 -4.51
C THR A 81 -18.51 8.39 -5.70
N THR A 82 -18.48 8.99 -6.89
CA THR A 82 -17.92 8.41 -8.12
C THR A 82 -16.66 9.14 -8.57
N ASP A 83 -16.23 10.16 -7.84
CA ASP A 83 -15.04 10.93 -8.17
C ASP A 83 -13.77 10.13 -7.83
N SER A 84 -12.95 9.85 -8.84
CA SER A 84 -11.75 9.03 -8.68
C SER A 84 -10.71 9.67 -7.76
N TYR A 85 -10.65 11.00 -7.68
CA TYR A 85 -9.68 11.67 -6.83
C TYR A 85 -10.10 11.61 -5.36
N GLU A 86 -11.38 11.85 -5.05
CA GLU A 86 -11.95 11.69 -3.71
C GLU A 86 -11.77 10.25 -3.19
N ILE A 87 -12.08 9.25 -4.03
CA ILE A 87 -11.85 7.83 -3.69
C ILE A 87 -10.37 7.58 -3.45
N GLY A 88 -9.49 8.14 -4.28
CA GLY A 88 -8.04 8.06 -4.10
C GLY A 88 -7.56 8.60 -2.75
N LEU A 89 -8.12 9.72 -2.29
CA LEU A 89 -7.81 10.31 -0.99
C LEU A 89 -8.27 9.41 0.17
N MET A 90 -9.45 8.79 0.05
CA MET A 90 -9.94 7.80 1.02
C MET A 90 -8.97 6.61 1.13
N ILE A 91 -8.54 6.07 -0.02
CA ILE A 91 -7.59 4.96 -0.09
C ILE A 91 -6.24 5.33 0.52
N GLN A 92 -5.72 6.52 0.22
CA GLN A 92 -4.46 7.01 0.80
C GLN A 92 -4.55 7.04 2.34
N LYS A 93 -5.66 7.55 2.88
CA LYS A 93 -5.90 7.59 4.33
C LYS A 93 -5.89 6.19 4.93
N TRP A 94 -6.55 5.22 4.29
CA TRP A 94 -6.54 3.83 4.74
C TRP A 94 -5.15 3.19 4.65
N LEU A 95 -4.38 3.48 3.61
CA LEU A 95 -3.00 2.99 3.47
C LEU A 95 -2.10 3.53 4.59
N VAL A 96 -2.20 4.82 4.91
CA VAL A 96 -1.46 5.45 6.01
C VAL A 96 -1.86 4.84 7.36
N GLN A 97 -3.15 4.70 7.61
CA GLN A 97 -3.64 4.09 8.86
C GLN A 97 -3.16 2.64 9.00
N PHE A 98 -3.23 1.86 7.92
CA PHE A 98 -2.86 0.46 7.96
C PHE A 98 -1.35 0.25 8.12
N ILE A 99 -0.52 0.97 7.36
CA ILE A 99 0.94 0.79 7.46
C ILE A 99 1.50 1.27 8.81
N SER A 100 0.81 2.20 9.47
CA SER A 100 1.16 2.68 10.81
C SER A 100 0.51 1.89 11.95
N SER A 101 -0.30 0.86 11.67
CA SER A 101 -1.02 0.12 12.73
C SER A 101 -0.16 -0.93 13.46
N GLY A 102 1.07 -1.17 13.00
CA GLY A 102 1.97 -2.14 13.59
C GLY A 102 3.35 -2.13 12.93
N PRO A 103 4.26 -3.02 13.38
CA PRO A 103 5.60 -3.11 12.81
C PRO A 103 5.56 -3.53 11.33
N ALA A 104 6.37 -2.88 10.50
CA ALA A 104 6.56 -3.16 9.08
C ALA A 104 8.05 -3.11 8.70
#